data_AF-G6C0V0-F1
#
_entry.id   AF-G6C0V0-F1
#
_cell.length_a   1.000
_cell.length_b   1.000
_cell.length_c   1.000
_cell.angle_alpha   90.00
_cell.angle_beta   90.00
_cell.angle_gamma   90.00
#
_symmetry.space_group_name_H-M   'P 1'
#
loop_
_entity.id
_entity.type
_entity.pdbx_description
1 polymer ?
#
loop_
_entity_poly.entity_id
_entity_poly.type
_entity_poly.pdbx_seq_one_letter_code
_entity_poly.pdbx_strand_id
1 'polypeptide(L)'
;DYIWDLGEAIKDKRKVEITYKKMDGNIVKRMTDPVGLMFSEYYFYLLAHIENIDKEKYFCNKDDEYPTIYRLDRIEDFKVLNVKYIPTLYKNRFQEGVFRKQVQFMTGGKLRKLKFIYKGSSIEALLDKIPTAKAKEISVNTYEIKAEVFGDGIDRWILSQGEAIEIIEDN
;
A
#
# COMPACT_ATOMS: atom_id res chain seq x y z
N ASP A 1 9.26 21.81 7.40
CA ASP A 1 8.80 20.56 8.03
C ASP A 1 7.68 19.90 7.23
N TYR A 2 7.97 19.36 6.04
CA TYR A 2 6.97 18.79 5.11
C TYR A 2 6.06 17.73 5.74
N ILE A 3 6.63 16.88 6.61
CA ILE A 3 5.88 15.83 7.31
C ILE A 3 4.88 16.43 8.31
N TRP A 4 5.28 17.50 9.00
CA TRP A 4 4.44 18.16 10.00
C TRP A 4 3.22 18.80 9.35
N ASP A 5 3.44 19.58 8.30
CA ASP A 5 2.37 20.28 7.58
C ASP A 5 1.35 19.30 6.96
N LEU A 6 1.83 18.18 6.42
CA LEU A 6 0.96 17.10 5.94
C LEU A 6 0.21 16.41 7.10
N GLY A 7 0.87 16.22 8.24
CA GLY A 7 0.23 15.68 9.45
C GLY A 7 -0.90 16.57 9.96
N GLU A 8 -0.70 17.89 9.96
CA GLU A 8 -1.76 18.86 10.29
C GLU A 8 -2.89 18.85 9.26
N ALA A 9 -2.56 18.77 7.96
CA ALA A 9 -3.57 18.68 6.91
C ALA A 9 -4.46 17.44 7.07
N ILE A 10 -3.88 16.28 7.40
CA ILE A 10 -4.62 15.04 7.70
C ILE A 10 -5.52 15.23 8.92
N LYS A 11 -4.98 15.77 10.02
CA LYS A 11 -5.72 16.01 11.26
C LYS A 11 -6.92 16.94 11.04
N ASP A 12 -6.72 18.00 10.27
CA ASP A 12 -7.74 19.02 9.99
C ASP A 12 -8.68 18.63 8.83
N LYS A 13 -8.41 17.48 8.18
CA LYS A 13 -9.10 16.99 6.97
C LYS A 13 -9.08 18.02 5.85
N ARG A 14 -7.93 18.66 5.66
CA ARG A 14 -7.70 19.64 4.60
C ARG A 14 -7.18 18.96 3.35
N LYS A 15 -7.68 19.41 2.20
CA LYS A 15 -7.19 18.98 0.90
C LYS A 15 -5.76 19.44 0.68
N VAL A 16 -5.00 18.64 -0.04
CA VAL A 16 -3.62 18.97 -0.41
C VAL A 16 -3.46 18.85 -1.92
N GLU A 17 -2.96 19.90 -2.53
CA GLU A 17 -2.45 19.84 -3.90
C GLU A 17 -0.98 19.42 -3.85
N ILE A 18 -0.61 18.39 -4.62
CA ILE A 18 0.77 17.92 -4.73
C ILE A 18 1.26 18.00 -6.18
N THR A 19 2.52 18.37 -6.35
CA THR A 19 3.29 18.20 -7.58
C THR A 19 4.18 16.97 -7.40
N TYR A 20 3.86 15.90 -8.11
CA TYR A 20 4.45 14.58 -7.90
C TYR A 20 5.23 14.08 -9.10
N LYS A 21 6.46 13.65 -8.88
CA LYS A 21 7.31 13.00 -9.88
C LYS A 21 7.09 11.49 -9.88
N LYS A 22 6.53 10.98 -10.97
CA LYS A 22 6.29 9.54 -11.17
C LYS A 22 7.60 8.77 -11.44
N MET A 23 7.51 7.45 -11.39
CA MET A 23 8.65 6.56 -11.66
C MET A 23 9.17 6.66 -13.10
N ASP A 24 8.31 6.97 -14.05
CA ASP A 24 8.65 7.21 -15.46
C ASP A 24 9.27 8.61 -15.69
N GLY A 25 9.46 9.40 -14.63
CA GLY A 25 9.99 10.76 -14.67
C GLY A 25 8.96 11.85 -14.94
N ASN A 26 7.71 11.50 -15.27
CA ASN A 26 6.67 12.47 -15.57
C ASN A 26 6.20 13.20 -14.29
N ILE A 27 6.02 14.51 -14.39
CA ILE A 27 5.49 15.33 -13.30
C ILE A 27 3.97 15.47 -13.47
N VAL A 28 3.22 15.23 -12.40
CA VAL A 28 1.76 15.40 -12.37
C VAL A 28 1.34 16.26 -11.19
N LYS A 29 0.34 17.10 -11.41
CA LYS A 29 -0.38 17.79 -10.33
C LYS A 29 -1.61 17.00 -9.94
N ARG A 30 -1.83 16.85 -8.62
CA ARG A 30 -2.95 16.08 -8.05
C ARG A 30 -3.58 16.84 -6.89
N MET A 31 -4.90 16.89 -6.88
CA MET A 31 -5.66 17.28 -5.71
C MET A 31 -6.00 16.02 -4.92
N THR A 32 -5.68 16.02 -3.64
CA THR A 32 -5.72 14.82 -2.82
C THR A 32 -6.37 15.07 -1.47
N ASP A 33 -7.03 14.03 -0.97
CA ASP A 33 -7.60 13.95 0.37
C ASP A 33 -6.67 13.08 1.22
N PRO A 34 -5.73 13.67 1.98
CA PRO A 34 -4.71 12.92 2.71
C PRO A 34 -5.32 12.22 3.92
N VAL A 35 -5.13 10.91 4.05
CA VAL A 35 -5.73 10.09 5.12
C VAL A 35 -4.71 9.51 6.09
N GLY A 36 -3.42 9.54 5.77
CA GLY A 36 -2.38 9.03 6.66
C GLY A 36 -0.96 9.25 6.15
N LEU A 37 0.00 9.07 7.05
CA LEU A 37 1.42 9.04 6.77
C LEU A 37 1.99 7.71 7.28
N MET A 38 2.90 7.11 6.51
CA MET A 38 3.57 5.88 6.93
C MET A 38 5.05 5.90 6.58
N PHE A 39 5.84 5.15 7.33
CA PHE A 39 7.24 4.89 7.03
C PHE A 39 7.41 3.40 6.69
N SER A 40 8.07 3.11 5.58
CA SER A 40 8.39 1.75 5.15
C SER A 40 9.66 1.76 4.30
N GLU A 41 10.47 0.70 4.36
CA GLU A 41 11.67 0.51 3.53
C GLU A 41 12.50 1.81 3.30
N TYR A 42 12.79 2.54 4.37
CA TYR A 42 13.59 3.78 4.39
C TYR A 42 12.93 5.05 3.81
N TYR A 43 11.66 5.00 3.42
CA TYR A 43 10.92 6.16 2.88
C TYR A 43 9.67 6.48 3.69
N PHE A 44 9.30 7.77 3.67
CA PHE A 44 7.98 8.21 4.12
C PHE A 44 7.00 8.22 2.95
N TYR A 45 5.75 7.87 3.23
CA TYR A 45 4.67 7.83 2.26
C TYR A 45 3.43 8.55 2.78
N LEU A 46 2.77 9.26 1.87
CA LEU A 46 1.48 9.90 2.04
C LEU A 46 0.42 8.97 1.44
N LEU A 47 -0.57 8.63 2.26
CA LEU A 47 -1.77 7.92 1.83
C LEU A 47 -2.83 8.97 1.53
N ALA A 48 -3.32 9.03 0.29
CA ALA A 48 -4.34 10.00 -0.08
C ALA A 48 -5.27 9.49 -1.18
N HIS A 49 -6.55 9.83 -1.09
CA HIS A 49 -7.48 9.62 -2.21
C HIS A 49 -7.28 10.74 -3.22
N ILE A 50 -7.37 10.40 -4.51
CA ILE A 50 -7.17 11.37 -5.57
C ILE A 50 -8.51 11.86 -6.08
N GLU A 51 -8.68 13.17 -6.17
CA GLU A 51 -9.86 13.78 -6.78
C GLU A 51 -9.68 13.99 -8.28
N ASN A 52 -10.81 14.05 -9.00
CA ASN A 52 -10.87 14.43 -10.42
C ASN A 52 -10.03 13.55 -11.35
N ILE A 53 -9.90 12.26 -11.03
CA ILE A 53 -9.32 11.27 -11.92
C ILE A 53 -10.42 10.34 -12.41
N ASP A 54 -10.39 10.08 -13.72
CA ASP A 54 -11.13 8.98 -14.32
C ASP A 54 -10.64 7.65 -13.72
N LYS A 55 -11.38 7.16 -12.72
CA LYS A 55 -10.96 5.98 -11.96
C LYS A 55 -10.84 4.75 -12.85
N GLU A 56 -11.62 4.66 -13.92
CA GLU A 56 -11.61 3.54 -14.86
C GLU A 56 -10.31 3.48 -15.68
N LYS A 57 -9.64 4.63 -15.88
CA LYS A 57 -8.38 4.72 -16.63
C LYS A 57 -7.13 4.51 -15.77
N TYR A 58 -7.20 4.78 -14.47
CA TYR A 58 -6.02 4.84 -13.60
C TYR A 58 -6.00 3.81 -12.48
N PHE A 59 -7.14 3.22 -12.12
CA PHE A 59 -7.20 2.14 -11.15
C PHE A 59 -7.59 0.84 -11.85
N CYS A 60 -6.90 -0.24 -11.47
CA CYS A 60 -7.27 -1.57 -11.97
C CYS A 60 -8.66 -2.00 -11.47
N ASN A 61 -9.17 -1.39 -10.38
CA ASN A 61 -10.53 -1.56 -9.87
C ASN A 61 -11.18 -0.18 -9.66
N LYS A 62 -12.34 0.06 -10.26
CA LYS A 62 -13.06 1.35 -10.16
C LYS A 62 -13.70 1.57 -8.79
N ASP A 63 -13.97 0.47 -8.09
CA ASP A 63 -14.50 0.42 -6.73
C ASP A 63 -13.38 0.37 -5.69
N ASP A 64 -12.15 0.68 -6.08
CA ASP A 64 -11.00 0.70 -5.17
C ASP A 64 -11.15 1.87 -4.20
N GLU A 65 -11.61 1.53 -2.99
CA GLU A 65 -11.77 2.45 -1.87
C GLU A 65 -10.44 2.75 -1.17
N TYR A 66 -9.32 2.15 -1.61
CA TYR A 66 -8.02 2.34 -0.96
C TYR A 66 -7.33 3.64 -1.39
N PRO A 67 -6.60 4.31 -0.47
CA PRO A 67 -5.85 5.50 -0.80
C PRO A 67 -4.67 5.15 -1.73
N THR A 68 -4.33 6.10 -2.61
CA THR A 68 -3.08 6.02 -3.38
C THR A 68 -1.90 6.33 -2.49
N ILE A 69 -0.79 5.65 -2.74
CA ILE A 69 0.44 5.75 -1.97
C ILE A 69 1.42 6.64 -2.74
N TYR A 70 1.79 7.76 -2.13
CA TYR A 70 2.76 8.72 -2.67
C TYR A 70 4.02 8.71 -1.82
N ARG A 71 5.18 8.55 -2.46
CA ARG A 71 6.47 8.72 -1.79
C ARG A 71 6.73 10.19 -1.51
N LEU A 72 6.96 10.56 -0.24
CA LEU A 72 7.19 11.96 0.14
C LEU A 72 8.42 12.55 -0.55
N ASP A 73 9.48 11.76 -0.73
CA ASP A 73 10.72 12.19 -1.40
C ASP A 73 10.52 12.50 -2.90
N ARG A 74 9.38 12.13 -3.48
CA ARG A 74 9.01 12.40 -4.88
C ARG A 74 7.98 13.53 -5.03
N ILE A 75 7.54 14.13 -3.93
CA ILE A 75 6.70 15.33 -3.95
C ILE A 75 7.63 16.53 -4.08
N GLU A 76 7.64 17.17 -5.25
CA GLU A 76 8.48 18.34 -5.52
C GLU A 76 7.95 19.59 -4.81
N ASP A 77 6.63 19.70 -4.72
CA ASP A 77 5.94 20.80 -4.04
C ASP A 77 4.56 20.35 -3.55
N PHE A 78 4.07 20.97 -2.48
CA PHE A 78 2.71 20.76 -2.01
C PHE A 78 2.10 22.02 -1.41
N LYS A 79 0.78 22.11 -1.49
CA LYS A 79 0.01 23.21 -0.92
C LYS A 79 -1.19 22.67 -0.15
N VAL A 80 -1.22 22.97 1.15
CA VAL A 80 -2.41 22.73 1.98
C VAL A 80 -3.47 23.75 1.63
N LEU A 81 -4.65 23.29 1.24
CA LEU A 81 -5.75 24.14 0.84
C LEU A 81 -6.62 24.47 2.05
N ASN A 82 -7.24 25.65 2.06
CA ASN A 82 -8.26 26.00 3.06
C ASN A 82 -9.63 25.41 2.70
N VAL A 83 -9.64 24.18 2.20
CA VAL A 83 -10.82 23.43 1.80
C VAL A 83 -10.78 22.10 2.54
N LYS A 84 -11.84 21.79 3.27
CA LYS A 84 -11.97 20.50 3.95
C LYS A 84 -12.61 19.48 3.03
N TYR A 85 -12.15 18.24 3.08
CA TYR A 85 -12.85 17.11 2.45
C TYR A 85 -13.71 16.39 3.48
N ILE A 86 -14.76 15.74 2.99
CA ILE A 86 -15.58 14.84 3.80
C ILE A 86 -14.99 13.45 3.60
N PRO A 87 -14.43 12.80 4.65
CA PRO A 87 -13.95 11.43 4.54
C PRO A 87 -15.08 10.54 4.01
N THR A 88 -14.85 9.88 2.89
CA THR A 88 -15.84 9.00 2.24
C THR A 88 -16.11 7.72 3.05
N LEU A 89 -15.18 7.31 3.91
CA LEU A 89 -15.28 6.10 4.75
C LEU A 89 -15.66 6.42 6.20
N TYR A 90 -16.96 6.63 6.45
CA TYR A 90 -17.54 6.71 7.80
C TYR A 90 -18.31 5.45 8.26
N LYS A 91 -18.41 4.39 7.43
CA LYS A 91 -19.02 3.12 7.89
C LYS A 91 -18.03 2.09 8.42
N ASN A 92 -16.77 2.14 7.99
CA ASN A 92 -15.66 1.43 8.61
C ASN A 92 -14.47 2.37 8.59
N ARG A 93 -14.04 2.82 9.77
CA ARG A 93 -12.82 3.62 9.98
C ARG A 93 -11.72 3.07 9.07
N PHE A 94 -11.12 3.86 8.18
CA PHE A 94 -9.89 3.45 7.50
C PHE A 94 -8.93 2.96 8.59
N GLN A 95 -8.73 1.65 8.65
CA GLN A 95 -7.91 1.04 9.70
C GLN A 95 -6.49 1.07 9.15
N GLU A 96 -5.78 2.18 9.41
CA GLU A 96 -4.38 2.34 9.01
C GLU A 96 -3.56 1.09 9.36
N GLY A 97 -3.82 0.46 10.51
CA GLY A 97 -3.16 -0.80 10.91
C GLY A 97 -3.47 -2.01 10.03
N VAL A 98 -4.69 -2.13 9.49
CA VAL A 98 -5.05 -3.21 8.54
C VAL A 98 -4.42 -2.94 7.17
N PHE A 99 -4.53 -1.70 6.69
CA PHE A 99 -3.92 -1.30 5.42
C PHE A 99 -2.39 -1.45 5.47
N ARG A 100 -1.75 -1.05 6.57
CA ARG A 100 -0.31 -1.22 6.79
C ARG A 100 0.10 -2.70 6.71
N LYS A 101 -0.71 -3.63 7.22
CA LYS A 101 -0.42 -5.08 7.12
C LYS A 101 -0.51 -5.60 5.68
N GLN A 102 -1.35 -5.00 4.84
CA GLN A 102 -1.63 -5.46 3.48
C GLN A 102 -0.74 -4.81 2.40
N VAL A 103 -0.12 -3.68 2.70
CA VAL A 103 0.74 -2.93 1.76
C VAL A 103 2.22 -2.94 2.17
N GLN A 104 2.73 -4.11 2.60
CA GLN A 104 4.13 -4.25 3.00
C GLN A 104 5.12 -3.93 1.88
N PHE A 105 4.74 -4.18 0.63
CA PHE A 105 5.59 -3.96 -0.54
C PHE A 105 5.41 -2.59 -1.19
N MET A 106 4.64 -1.69 -0.54
CA MET A 106 4.43 -0.31 -0.97
C MET A 106 3.93 -0.15 -2.41
N THR A 107 3.31 -1.20 -2.96
CA THR A 107 2.66 -1.22 -4.27
C THR A 107 1.16 -1.10 -4.08
N GLY A 108 0.55 -0.16 -4.81
CA GLY A 108 -0.90 -0.19 -5.05
C GLY A 108 -1.25 -1.27 -6.07
N GLY A 109 -2.54 -1.51 -6.27
CA GLY A 109 -3.02 -2.51 -7.22
C GLY A 109 -4.24 -3.24 -6.65
N LYS A 110 -4.68 -4.30 -7.35
CA LYS A 110 -5.76 -5.15 -6.84
C LYS A 110 -5.29 -5.95 -5.63
N LEU A 111 -6.22 -6.26 -4.73
CA LEU A 111 -6.01 -7.25 -3.68
C LEU A 111 -5.79 -8.61 -4.36
N ARG A 112 -4.57 -9.14 -4.24
CA ARG A 112 -4.18 -10.47 -4.71
C ARG A 112 -4.28 -11.49 -3.58
N LYS A 113 -4.77 -12.67 -3.91
CA LYS A 113 -4.85 -13.80 -2.98
C LYS A 113 -3.87 -14.86 -3.41
N LEU A 114 -2.90 -15.14 -2.54
CA LEU A 114 -1.82 -16.07 -2.80
C LEU A 114 -1.97 -17.33 -1.97
N LYS A 115 -1.71 -18.46 -2.62
CA LYS A 115 -1.52 -19.75 -1.97
C LYS A 115 -0.21 -20.36 -2.45
N PHE A 116 0.68 -20.71 -1.53
CA PHE A 116 1.96 -21.31 -1.88
C PHE A 116 2.47 -22.23 -0.77
N ILE A 117 3.36 -23.15 -1.13
CA ILE A 117 4.12 -23.95 -0.16
C ILE A 117 5.41 -23.22 0.17
N TYR A 118 5.74 -23.15 1.45
CA TYR A 118 7.00 -22.63 1.97
C TYR A 118 7.81 -23.74 2.64
N LYS A 119 9.05 -23.91 2.20
CA LYS A 119 10.04 -24.90 2.69
C LYS A 119 11.31 -24.22 3.24
N GLY A 120 11.25 -22.91 3.52
CA GLY A 120 12.40 -22.16 4.02
C GLY A 120 12.67 -22.40 5.51
N SER A 121 13.79 -21.87 5.99
CA SER A 121 14.33 -22.18 7.32
C SER A 121 13.64 -21.45 8.49
N SER A 122 12.86 -20.39 8.23
CA SER A 122 12.15 -19.66 9.29
C SER A 122 10.79 -19.18 8.81
N ILE A 123 9.74 -19.77 9.41
CA ILE A 123 8.36 -19.35 9.16
C ILE A 123 8.09 -17.96 9.77
N GLU A 124 8.76 -17.61 10.85
CA GLU A 124 8.65 -16.31 11.53
C GLU A 124 9.10 -15.19 10.60
N ALA A 125 10.23 -15.36 9.90
CA ALA A 125 10.71 -14.38 8.93
C ALA A 125 9.72 -14.14 7.78
N LEU A 126 8.97 -15.17 7.37
CA LEU A 126 7.89 -15.04 6.40
C LEU A 126 6.70 -14.26 6.98
N LEU A 127 6.25 -14.59 8.20
CA LEU A 127 5.11 -13.95 8.84
C LEU A 127 5.39 -12.47 9.16
N ASP A 128 6.64 -12.12 9.47
CA ASP A 128 7.08 -10.73 9.63
C ASP A 128 7.00 -9.95 8.33
N LYS A 129 7.33 -10.59 7.19
CA LYS A 129 7.27 -9.98 5.85
C LYS A 129 5.87 -9.91 5.28
N ILE A 130 5.02 -10.89 5.60
CA ILE A 130 3.64 -10.97 5.14
C ILE A 130 2.73 -11.14 6.35
N PRO A 131 2.38 -10.05 7.07
CA PRO A 131 1.56 -10.13 8.29
C PRO A 131 0.14 -10.63 8.07
N THR A 132 -0.32 -10.71 6.82
CA THR A 132 -1.61 -11.28 6.43
C THR A 132 -1.55 -12.78 6.21
N ALA A 133 -0.34 -13.37 6.17
CA ALA A 133 -0.14 -14.78 5.92
C ALA A 133 -0.70 -15.62 7.08
N LYS A 134 -1.41 -16.68 6.71
CA LYS A 134 -1.82 -17.77 7.58
C LYS A 134 -1.05 -19.00 7.16
N ALA A 135 -0.25 -19.52 8.09
CA ALA A 135 0.54 -20.72 7.89
C ALA A 135 -0.16 -21.95 8.47
N LYS A 136 -0.15 -23.05 7.72
CA LYS A 136 -0.55 -24.37 8.18
C LYS A 136 0.58 -25.33 7.88
N GLU A 137 1.17 -25.93 8.91
CA GLU A 137 2.16 -26.99 8.71
C GLU A 137 1.48 -28.22 8.10
N ILE A 138 2.05 -28.72 7.01
CA ILE A 138 1.54 -29.90 6.29
C ILE A 138 2.53 -31.06 6.32
N SER A 139 3.80 -30.79 6.63
CA SER A 139 4.88 -31.76 6.89
C SER A 139 5.99 -31.07 7.67
N VAL A 140 6.98 -31.82 8.16
CA VAL A 140 8.13 -31.29 8.90
C VAL A 140 8.78 -30.16 8.11
N ASN A 141 8.79 -28.95 8.69
CA ASN A 141 9.35 -27.73 8.09
C ASN A 141 8.75 -27.37 6.72
N THR A 142 7.52 -27.79 6.43
CA THR A 142 6.81 -27.47 5.19
C THR A 142 5.43 -26.91 5.50
N TYR A 143 5.17 -25.70 5.02
CA TYR A 143 3.96 -24.95 5.35
C TYR A 143 3.15 -24.62 4.11
N GLU A 144 1.84 -24.86 4.16
CA GLU A 144 0.88 -24.23 3.26
C GLU A 144 0.58 -22.81 3.76
N ILE A 145 0.85 -21.81 2.93
CA ILE A 145 0.65 -20.40 3.23
C ILE A 145 -0.53 -19.87 2.43
N LYS A 146 -1.41 -19.12 3.09
CA LYS A 146 -2.46 -18.30 2.46
C LYS A 146 -2.25 -16.85 2.85
N ALA A 147 -2.09 -15.96 1.88
CA ALA A 147 -1.84 -14.54 2.12
C ALA A 147 -2.70 -13.64 1.23
N GLU A 148 -2.94 -12.42 1.72
CA GLU A 148 -3.62 -11.36 0.98
C GLU A 148 -2.69 -10.14 0.90
N VAL A 149 -2.39 -9.67 -0.30
CA VAL A 149 -1.42 -8.59 -0.55
C VAL A 149 -1.91 -7.67 -1.67
N PHE A 150 -1.47 -6.41 -1.69
CA PHE A 150 -1.83 -5.48 -2.76
C PHE A 150 -0.77 -5.39 -3.86
N GLY A 151 -1.22 -5.59 -5.10
CA GLY A 151 -0.40 -5.43 -6.30
C GLY A 151 0.79 -6.38 -6.37
N ASP A 152 1.76 -6.01 -7.22
CA ASP A 152 2.82 -6.91 -7.67
C ASP A 152 4.13 -6.76 -6.89
N GLY A 153 4.14 -5.95 -5.84
CA GLY A 153 5.35 -5.69 -5.06
C GLY A 153 5.91 -6.93 -4.35
N ILE A 154 5.04 -7.90 -4.04
CA ILE A 154 5.44 -9.17 -3.42
C ILE A 154 6.25 -10.06 -4.37
N ASP A 155 6.12 -9.90 -5.68
CA ASP A 155 6.66 -10.85 -6.66
C ASP A 155 8.18 -10.95 -6.56
N ARG A 156 8.86 -9.82 -6.36
CA ARG A 156 10.32 -9.79 -6.15
C ARG A 156 10.72 -10.54 -4.89
N TRP A 157 9.94 -10.43 -3.83
CA TRP A 157 10.22 -11.14 -2.59
C TRP A 157 10.02 -12.64 -2.79
N ILE A 158 8.92 -13.08 -3.42
CA ILE A 158 8.69 -14.50 -3.74
C ILE A 158 9.84 -15.06 -4.59
N LEU A 159 10.22 -14.37 -5.66
CA LEU A 159 11.34 -14.77 -6.52
C LEU A 159 12.66 -14.88 -5.76
N SER A 160 12.91 -13.98 -4.79
CA SER A 160 14.12 -14.02 -3.97
C SER A 160 14.21 -15.23 -3.03
N GLN A 161 13.10 -15.92 -2.76
CA GLN A 161 13.09 -17.13 -1.94
C GLN A 161 13.52 -18.38 -2.74
N GLY A 162 13.57 -18.30 -4.08
CA GLY A 162 13.97 -19.40 -4.95
C GLY A 162 13.14 -20.67 -4.71
N GLU A 163 13.81 -21.82 -4.63
CA GLU A 163 13.17 -23.14 -4.46
C GLU A 163 12.43 -23.32 -3.12
N ALA A 164 12.60 -22.39 -2.17
CA ALA A 164 11.88 -22.43 -0.90
C ALA A 164 10.39 -22.08 -1.03
N ILE A 165 9.96 -21.48 -2.15
CA ILE A 165 8.56 -21.19 -2.44
C ILE A 165 8.09 -21.94 -3.68
N GLU A 166 6.93 -22.57 -3.57
CA GLU A 166 6.22 -23.22 -4.67
C GLU A 166 4.80 -22.62 -4.74
N ILE A 167 4.53 -21.77 -5.75
CA ILE A 167 3.22 -21.14 -5.92
C ILE A 167 2.19 -22.18 -6.34
N ILE A 168 1.06 -22.22 -5.63
CA ILE A 168 -0.09 -23.09 -5.93
C ILE A 168 -1.19 -22.30 -6.63
N GLU A 169 -1.53 -21.10 -6.11
CA GLU A 169 -2.55 -20.21 -6.67
C GLU A 169 -2.11 -18.74 -6.54
N ASP A 170 -2.42 -17.95 -7.58
CA ASP A 170 -2.20 -16.51 -7.65
C ASP A 170 -3.34 -15.88 -8.46
N ASN A 171 -4.20 -15.12 -7.79
CA ASN A 171 -5.39 -14.47 -8.36
C ASN A 171 -5.36 -12.95 -8.14
#